data_AF-A0A068UJC3-F1
#
_entry.id   AF-A0A068UJC3-F1
#
_cell.length_a   1.000
_cell.length_b   1.000
_cell.length_c   1.000
_cell.angle_alpha   90.00
_cell.angle_beta   90.00
_cell.angle_gamma   90.00
#
_symmetry.space_group_name_H-M   'P 1'
#
loop_
_entity.id
_entity.type
_entity.pdbx_description
1 polymer ?
#
loop_
_entity_poly.entity_id
_entity_poly.type
_entity_poly.pdbx_seq_one_letter_code
_entity_poly.pdbx_strand_id
1 'polypeptide(L)'
;MKEFAAYLHTSGGSTIVAVDAVAVDGNFGLLEGRTMALVHPLVMASLFLYTLYAGYLGWQWRRARTIQTEINELKKQVQQVPVSPAGTPPPQPPQPSPVELQIQQLTEERKQLIKSQYRDKHYDAGSLLLGFGVFGSVFGAVNTWFRTGKLFPGPHLFAGAGITVLWAAAASLVPAMQKGNETARNLHIALNSLNVILFIWQIPTGIDILFRAVEFTNWP
;
A
#
# COMPACT_ATOMS: atom_id res chain seq x y z
N MET A 1 24.96 -38.60 28.81
CA MET A 1 23.91 -39.65 28.96
C MET A 1 23.64 -39.86 30.44
N LYS A 2 22.64 -39.16 31.02
CA LYS A 2 21.91 -39.52 32.25
C LYS A 2 20.87 -38.48 32.73
N GLU A 3 20.47 -37.51 31.90
CA GLU A 3 19.37 -36.57 32.26
C GLU A 3 18.33 -36.36 31.14
N PHE A 4 18.04 -37.40 30.34
CA PHE A 4 17.04 -37.32 29.25
C PHE A 4 15.75 -38.12 29.52
N ALA A 5 15.48 -38.52 30.77
CA ALA A 5 14.47 -39.53 31.08
C ALA A 5 13.42 -39.10 32.13
N ALA A 6 13.10 -37.80 32.24
CA ALA A 6 12.13 -37.30 33.21
C ALA A 6 11.03 -36.39 32.63
N TYR A 7 10.67 -36.54 31.36
CA TYR A 7 9.59 -35.73 30.76
C TYR A 7 8.65 -36.51 29.83
N LEU A 8 8.24 -37.72 30.24
CA LEU A 8 7.32 -38.55 29.43
C LEU A 8 6.16 -39.18 30.21
N HIS A 9 5.58 -38.47 31.20
CA HIS A 9 4.26 -38.84 31.69
C HIS A 9 3.48 -37.63 32.23
N THR A 10 2.72 -37.00 31.34
CA THR A 10 1.32 -36.61 31.60
C THR A 10 0.68 -36.19 30.28
N SER A 11 0.05 -37.17 29.61
CA SER A 11 -0.92 -36.92 28.56
C SER A 11 -2.24 -36.49 29.19
N GLY A 12 -2.58 -35.21 29.06
CA GLY A 12 -3.89 -34.65 29.36
C GLY A 12 -4.12 -33.47 28.44
N GLY A 13 -5.09 -33.60 27.51
CA GLY A 13 -5.41 -32.56 26.55
C GLY A 13 -5.69 -31.23 27.25
N SER A 14 -5.05 -30.17 26.78
CA SER A 14 -5.44 -28.80 27.11
C SER A 14 -4.95 -27.90 25.98
N THR A 15 -5.93 -27.26 25.35
CA THR A 15 -5.83 -25.99 24.62
C THR A 15 -4.56 -25.21 24.95
N ILE A 16 -3.83 -24.79 23.92
CA ILE A 16 -2.78 -23.78 24.04
C ILE A 16 -3.47 -22.47 24.41
N VAL A 17 -3.76 -22.29 25.70
CA VAL A 17 -4.19 -21.01 26.25
C VAL A 17 -2.93 -20.16 26.27
N ALA A 18 -2.91 -19.10 25.47
CA ALA A 18 -1.89 -18.07 25.49
C ALA A 18 -1.98 -17.33 26.83
N VAL A 19 -1.41 -17.93 27.88
CA VAL A 19 -1.16 -17.26 29.16
C VAL A 19 0.05 -16.32 28.94
N ASP A 20 -0.06 -15.12 29.50
CA ASP A 20 0.90 -14.00 29.49
C ASP A 20 0.76 -12.97 28.35
N ALA A 21 -0.36 -12.26 28.35
CA ALA A 21 -0.34 -10.82 28.08
C ALA A 21 -0.78 -10.14 29.39
N VAL A 22 0.16 -9.73 30.22
CA VAL A 22 -0.08 -8.84 31.36
C VAL A 22 0.91 -7.71 31.15
N ALA A 23 0.47 -6.45 31.25
CA ALA A 23 1.38 -5.29 31.29
C ALA A 23 2.54 -5.60 32.26
N VAL A 24 3.78 -5.27 31.91
CA VAL A 24 4.99 -5.65 32.68
C VAL A 24 5.02 -4.91 34.03
N ASP A 25 4.19 -5.35 34.98
CA ASP A 25 4.12 -4.93 36.39
C ASP A 25 4.18 -3.41 36.66
N GLY A 26 3.86 -2.53 35.71
CA GLY A 26 3.96 -1.07 35.88
C GLY A 26 5.31 -0.46 35.46
N ASN A 27 6.28 -1.25 34.99
CA ASN A 27 7.66 -0.81 34.77
C ASN A 27 7.80 0.27 33.70
N PHE A 28 6.87 0.34 32.75
CA PHE A 28 6.90 1.32 31.64
C PHE A 28 5.77 2.35 31.69
N GLY A 29 4.94 2.34 32.73
CA GLY A 29 3.88 3.33 32.95
C GLY A 29 2.92 3.48 31.76
N LEU A 30 2.86 4.67 31.14
CA LEU A 30 1.95 4.94 30.01
C LEU A 30 2.23 4.05 28.78
N LEU A 31 3.46 3.57 28.60
CA LEU A 31 3.87 2.83 27.40
C LEU A 31 3.32 1.41 27.34
N GLU A 32 2.91 0.85 28.48
CA GLU A 32 2.27 -0.46 28.61
C GLU A 32 0.73 -0.35 28.73
N GLY A 33 0.20 0.87 28.87
CA GLY A 33 -1.22 1.16 29.02
C GLY A 33 -2.06 1.00 27.75
N ARG A 34 -3.39 1.03 27.92
CA ARG A 34 -4.36 0.82 26.85
C ARG A 34 -4.27 1.89 25.77
N THR A 35 -4.04 3.16 26.12
CA THR A 35 -3.88 4.22 25.08
C THR A 35 -2.79 3.87 24.09
N MET A 36 -1.61 3.45 24.57
CA MET A 36 -0.49 3.12 23.70
C MET A 36 -0.73 1.85 22.89
N ALA A 37 -1.48 0.89 23.44
CA ALA A 37 -1.89 -0.31 22.71
C ALA A 37 -2.82 -0.02 21.52
N LEU A 38 -3.62 1.05 21.59
CA LEU A 38 -4.55 1.44 20.53
C LEU A 38 -3.91 2.31 19.44
N VAL A 39 -2.72 2.88 19.69
CA VAL A 39 -2.00 3.69 18.70
C VAL A 39 -1.65 2.89 17.46
N HIS A 40 -1.10 1.68 17.59
CA HIS A 40 -0.69 0.88 16.44
C HIS A 40 -1.88 0.49 15.53
N PRO A 41 -3.00 -0.06 16.05
CA PRO A 41 -4.19 -0.31 15.25
C PRO A 41 -4.73 0.93 14.52
N LEU A 42 -4.74 2.08 15.18
CA LEU A 42 -5.18 3.34 14.57
C LEU A 42 -4.23 3.79 13.44
N VAL A 43 -2.93 3.71 13.67
CA VAL A 43 -1.89 4.00 12.68
C VAL A 43 -2.01 3.04 11.49
N MET A 44 -2.23 1.75 11.73
CA MET A 44 -2.40 0.74 10.67
C MET A 44 -3.62 1.03 9.80
N ALA A 45 -4.77 1.36 10.39
CA ALA A 45 -5.96 1.75 9.64
C ALA A 45 -5.70 3.02 8.78
N SER A 46 -5.04 4.01 9.37
CA SER A 46 -4.69 5.26 8.68
C SER A 46 -3.72 5.03 7.51
N LEU A 47 -2.67 4.24 7.73
CA LEU A 47 -1.68 3.89 6.71
C LEU A 47 -2.29 3.04 5.59
N PHE A 48 -3.24 2.16 5.89
CA PHE A 48 -3.94 1.40 4.87
C PHE A 48 -4.73 2.32 3.93
N LEU A 49 -5.56 3.22 4.47
CA LEU A 49 -6.31 4.19 3.67
C LEU A 49 -5.36 5.11 2.89
N TYR A 50 -4.27 5.53 3.51
CA TYR A 50 -3.26 6.37 2.87
C TYR A 50 -2.51 5.63 1.75
N THR A 51 -2.29 4.32 1.89
CA THR A 51 -1.73 3.46 0.85
C THR A 51 -2.66 3.41 -0.37
N LEU A 52 -3.97 3.27 -0.17
CA LEU A 52 -4.95 3.32 -1.25
C LEU A 52 -4.96 4.69 -1.95
N TYR A 53 -4.87 5.77 -1.18
CA TYR A 53 -4.74 7.12 -1.72
C TYR A 53 -3.46 7.30 -2.55
N ALA A 54 -2.31 6.86 -2.04
CA ALA A 54 -1.04 6.89 -2.78
C ALA A 54 -1.13 6.06 -4.07
N GLY A 55 -1.79 4.90 -4.02
CA GLY A 55 -2.08 4.06 -5.19
C GLY A 55 -2.93 4.80 -6.24
N TYR A 56 -3.97 5.52 -5.81
CA TYR A 56 -4.79 6.36 -6.69
C TYR A 56 -3.95 7.44 -7.37
N LEU A 57 -3.09 8.16 -6.64
CA LEU A 57 -2.22 9.19 -7.23
C LEU A 57 -1.27 8.58 -8.28
N GLY A 58 -0.70 7.41 -7.97
CA GLY A 58 0.18 6.67 -8.89
C GLY A 58 -0.56 6.23 -10.17
N TRP A 59 -1.82 5.81 -10.02
CA TRP A 59 -2.69 5.46 -11.14
C TRP A 59 -2.98 6.67 -12.05
N GLN A 60 -3.32 7.82 -11.46
CA GLN A 60 -3.54 9.06 -12.23
C GLN A 60 -2.29 9.49 -13.01
N TRP A 61 -1.12 9.36 -12.40
CA TRP A 61 0.15 9.61 -13.11
C TRP A 61 0.40 8.61 -14.25
N ARG A 62 0.07 7.33 -14.05
CA ARG A 62 0.14 6.33 -15.12
C ARG A 62 -0.80 6.69 -16.27
N ARG A 63 -2.06 7.07 -15.97
CA ARG A 63 -3.07 7.47 -16.97
C ARG A 63 -2.60 8.64 -17.84
N ALA A 64 -1.99 9.66 -17.23
CA ALA A 64 -1.44 10.80 -17.98
C ALA A 64 -0.38 10.41 -19.03
N ARG A 65 0.36 9.31 -18.78
CA ARG A 65 1.34 8.75 -19.72
C ARG A 65 0.68 7.88 -20.79
N THR A 66 -0.26 7.01 -20.42
CA THR A 66 -0.88 6.07 -21.37
C THR A 66 -1.84 6.76 -22.34
N ILE A 67 -2.54 7.82 -21.93
CA ILE A 67 -3.39 8.60 -22.84
C ILE A 67 -2.60 9.12 -24.05
N GLN A 68 -1.33 9.51 -23.86
CA GLN A 68 -0.52 9.99 -24.97
C GLN A 68 -0.34 8.91 -26.05
N THR A 69 -0.18 7.65 -25.63
CA THR A 69 -0.09 6.50 -26.54
C THR A 69 -1.42 6.29 -27.26
N GLU A 70 -2.54 6.31 -26.54
CA GLU A 70 -3.90 6.19 -27.11
C GLU A 70 -4.17 7.28 -28.16
N ILE A 71 -3.84 8.54 -27.86
CA ILE A 71 -3.96 9.65 -28.81
C ILE A 71 -3.13 9.40 -30.08
N ASN A 72 -1.89 8.92 -29.92
CA ASN A 72 -1.00 8.68 -31.07
C ASN A 72 -1.53 7.54 -31.95
N GLU A 73 -2.14 6.52 -31.37
CA GLU A 73 -2.77 5.41 -32.11
C GLU A 73 -4.03 5.87 -32.85
N LEU A 74 -4.91 6.65 -32.19
CA LEU A 74 -6.11 7.20 -32.83
C LEU A 74 -5.77 8.15 -33.98
N LYS A 75 -4.72 8.98 -33.83
CA LYS A 75 -4.25 9.86 -34.92
C LYS A 75 -3.82 9.09 -36.16
N LYS A 76 -3.23 7.90 -36.01
CA LYS A 76 -2.88 7.03 -37.15
C LYS A 76 -4.12 6.53 -37.88
N GLN A 77 -5.22 6.27 -37.16
CA GLN A 77 -6.49 5.84 -37.77
C GLN A 77 -7.12 6.95 -38.61
N VAL A 78 -7.10 8.20 -38.13
CA VAL A 78 -7.61 9.36 -38.88
C VAL A 78 -6.82 9.59 -40.17
N GLN A 79 -5.50 9.43 -40.15
CA GLN A 79 -4.64 9.59 -41.32
C GLN A 79 -4.80 8.48 -42.38
N GLN A 80 -5.39 7.34 -42.02
CA GLN A 80 -5.59 6.20 -42.91
C GLN A 80 -6.94 6.19 -43.64
N VAL A 81 -7.87 7.08 -43.28
CA VAL A 81 -9.15 7.21 -44.01
C VAL A 81 -8.86 7.87 -45.38
N PRO A 82 -9.06 7.17 -46.52
CA PRO A 82 -8.72 7.72 -47.82
C PRO A 82 -9.65 8.90 -48.15
N VAL A 83 -9.06 10.05 -48.47
CA VAL A 83 -9.79 11.15 -49.11
C VAL A 83 -10.10 10.67 -50.54
N SER A 84 -11.38 10.40 -50.81
CA SER A 84 -11.83 9.98 -52.15
C SER A 84 -11.47 11.05 -53.19
N PRO A 85 -10.87 10.69 -54.35
CA PRO A 85 -10.47 11.67 -55.35
C PRO A 85 -11.68 12.09 -56.17
N ALA A 86 -12.39 13.15 -55.74
CA ALA A 86 -13.35 13.85 -56.59
C ALA A 86 -13.42 15.33 -56.20
N GLY A 87 -12.90 16.19 -57.06
CA GLY A 87 -12.76 17.63 -56.87
C GLY A 87 -14.10 18.37 -56.74
N THR A 88 -14.67 18.37 -55.54
CA THR A 88 -15.76 19.27 -55.16
C THR A 88 -15.34 20.04 -53.90
N PRO A 89 -15.49 21.38 -53.82
CA PRO A 89 -15.13 22.14 -52.63
C PRO A 89 -15.98 21.67 -51.43
N PRO A 90 -15.44 21.51 -50.22
CA PRO A 90 -16.24 21.06 -49.08
C PRO A 90 -17.29 22.12 -48.71
N PRO A 91 -18.59 21.77 -48.65
CA PRO A 91 -19.59 22.61 -48.01
C PRO A 91 -19.50 22.40 -46.49
N GLN A 92 -19.29 23.49 -45.75
CA GLN A 92 -19.24 23.60 -44.27
C GLN A 92 -18.06 22.91 -43.57
N PRO A 93 -17.57 23.47 -42.44
CA PRO A 93 -16.52 22.84 -41.66
C PRO A 93 -16.98 21.44 -41.26
N PRO A 94 -16.18 20.38 -41.53
CA PRO A 94 -16.59 19.03 -41.20
C PRO A 94 -16.82 18.95 -39.69
N GLN A 95 -18.02 18.52 -39.29
CA GLN A 95 -18.27 18.07 -37.93
C GLN A 95 -17.17 17.05 -37.59
N PRO A 96 -16.44 17.22 -36.47
CA PRO A 96 -15.35 16.32 -36.13
C PRO A 96 -15.88 14.89 -36.05
N SER A 97 -15.23 13.98 -36.77
CA SER A 97 -15.55 12.56 -36.74
C SER A 97 -15.51 12.04 -35.29
N PRO A 98 -16.23 10.96 -34.94
CA PRO A 98 -16.20 10.40 -33.59
C PRO A 98 -14.79 10.17 -33.04
N VAL A 99 -13.83 9.81 -33.91
CA VAL A 99 -12.42 9.61 -33.57
C VAL A 99 -11.71 10.95 -33.25
N GLU A 100 -11.99 12.01 -34.01
CA GLU A 100 -11.45 13.34 -33.73
C GLU A 100 -11.99 13.91 -32.42
N LEU A 101 -13.28 13.71 -32.13
CA LEU A 101 -13.89 14.06 -30.84
C LEU A 101 -13.21 13.31 -29.68
N GLN A 102 -12.95 12.01 -29.84
CA GLN A 102 -12.24 11.20 -28.84
C GLN A 102 -10.81 11.71 -28.61
N ILE A 103 -10.09 12.05 -29.69
CA ILE A 103 -8.74 12.64 -29.58
C ILE A 103 -8.79 13.97 -28.80
N GLN A 104 -9.78 14.83 -29.07
CA GLN A 104 -9.95 16.09 -28.37
C GLN A 104 -10.24 15.88 -26.87
N GLN A 105 -11.15 14.96 -26.55
CA GLN A 105 -11.50 14.62 -25.17
C GLN A 105 -10.29 14.09 -24.40
N LEU A 106 -9.55 13.13 -24.96
CA LEU A 106 -8.34 12.57 -24.36
C LEU A 106 -7.24 13.61 -24.20
N THR A 107 -7.12 14.54 -25.16
CA THR A 107 -6.14 15.63 -25.09
C THR A 107 -6.44 16.57 -23.93
N GLU A 108 -7.70 16.95 -23.72
CA GLU A 108 -8.10 17.77 -22.58
C GLU A 108 -8.02 16.99 -21.25
N GLU A 109 -8.39 15.71 -21.20
CA GLU A 109 -8.20 14.84 -20.03
C GLU A 109 -6.71 14.83 -19.62
N ARG A 110 -5.81 14.55 -20.56
CA ARG A 110 -4.37 14.52 -20.30
C ARG A 110 -3.86 15.86 -19.79
N LYS A 111 -4.31 16.97 -20.37
CA LYS A 111 -3.94 18.32 -19.94
C LYS A 111 -4.37 18.61 -18.50
N GLN A 112 -5.57 18.18 -18.11
CA GLN A 112 -6.06 18.28 -16.74
C GLN A 112 -5.23 17.41 -15.78
N LEU A 113 -4.88 16.18 -16.18
CA LEU A 113 -4.06 15.28 -15.37
C LEU A 113 -2.64 15.82 -15.15
N ILE A 114 -2.02 16.41 -16.18
CA ILE A 114 -0.69 17.04 -16.07
C ILE A 114 -0.76 18.25 -15.13
N LYS A 115 -1.78 19.12 -15.28
CA LYS A 115 -1.99 20.29 -14.41
C LYS A 115 -2.15 19.91 -12.94
N SER A 116 -2.68 18.71 -12.67
CA SER A 116 -2.94 18.22 -11.32
C SER A 116 -1.68 17.76 -10.56
N GLN A 117 -0.52 17.68 -11.22
CA GLN A 117 0.78 17.33 -10.62
C GLN A 117 0.79 15.99 -9.86
N TYR A 118 0.06 14.98 -10.37
CA TYR A 118 -0.06 13.68 -9.72
C TYR A 118 1.27 12.95 -9.49
N ARG A 119 2.28 13.21 -10.33
CA ARG A 119 3.63 12.68 -10.13
C ARG A 119 4.22 13.10 -8.78
N ASP A 120 4.21 14.40 -8.51
CA ASP A 120 4.84 14.98 -7.32
C ASP A 120 4.02 14.61 -6.08
N LYS A 121 2.68 14.70 -6.17
CA LYS A 121 1.79 14.24 -5.10
C LYS A 121 2.00 12.77 -4.74
N HIS A 122 2.17 11.89 -5.73
CA HIS A 122 2.44 10.47 -5.49
C HIS A 122 3.82 10.27 -4.84
N TYR A 123 4.83 11.02 -5.26
CA TYR A 123 6.17 10.97 -4.66
C TYR A 123 6.14 11.42 -3.19
N ASP A 124 5.47 12.53 -2.89
CA ASP A 124 5.36 13.07 -1.53
C ASP A 124 4.56 12.12 -0.64
N ALA A 125 3.40 11.64 -1.12
CA ALA A 125 2.60 10.67 -0.40
C ALA A 125 3.36 9.35 -0.17
N GLY A 126 4.09 8.87 -1.17
CA GLY A 126 4.94 7.67 -1.04
C GLY A 126 6.06 7.87 -0.01
N SER A 127 6.66 9.05 0.04
CA SER A 127 7.72 9.39 1.01
C SER A 127 7.19 9.44 2.44
N LEU A 128 6.03 10.07 2.65
CA LEU A 128 5.36 10.10 3.95
C LEU A 128 4.92 8.70 4.39
N LEU A 129 4.34 7.91 3.48
CA LEU A 129 3.92 6.54 3.74
C LEU A 129 5.12 5.68 4.15
N LEU A 130 6.26 5.79 3.46
CA LEU A 130 7.48 5.07 3.81
C LEU A 130 7.96 5.45 5.22
N GLY A 131 8.06 6.75 5.50
CA GLY A 131 8.51 7.24 6.81
C GLY A 131 7.61 6.75 7.94
N PHE A 132 6.34 7.16 7.93
CA PHE A 132 5.38 6.78 8.98
C PHE A 132 5.13 5.28 9.04
N GLY A 133 5.16 4.60 7.90
CA GLY A 133 5.00 3.15 7.82
C GLY A 133 6.11 2.40 8.53
N VAL A 134 7.37 2.77 8.30
CA VAL A 134 8.52 2.17 9.00
C VAL A 134 8.46 2.45 10.50
N PHE A 135 8.19 3.70 10.90
CA PHE A 135 8.02 4.05 12.32
C PHE A 135 6.88 3.26 12.97
N GLY A 136 5.72 3.14 12.31
CA GLY A 136 4.56 2.40 12.82
C GLY A 136 4.82 0.90 12.98
N SER A 137 5.58 0.30 12.03
CA SER A 137 5.98 -1.11 12.07
C SER A 137 6.92 -1.39 13.26
N VAL A 138 7.95 -0.57 13.43
CA VAL A 138 8.88 -0.68 14.58
C VAL A 138 8.15 -0.41 15.89
N PHE A 139 7.32 0.64 15.94
CA PHE A 139 6.53 0.97 17.12
C PHE A 139 5.62 -0.19 17.55
N GLY A 140 4.92 -0.84 16.62
CA GLY A 140 4.03 -1.96 16.96
C GLY A 140 4.74 -3.12 17.66
N ALA A 141 5.95 -3.47 17.18
CA ALA A 141 6.78 -4.49 17.80
C ALA A 141 7.28 -4.03 19.19
N VAL A 142 7.85 -2.82 19.29
CA VAL A 142 8.39 -2.28 20.54
C VAL A 142 7.30 -2.11 21.61
N ASN A 143 6.12 -1.63 21.22
CA ASN A 143 4.98 -1.45 22.12
C ASN A 143 4.42 -2.79 22.62
N THR A 144 4.46 -3.84 21.80
CA THR A 144 4.18 -5.21 22.27
C THR A 144 5.22 -5.65 23.30
N TRP A 145 6.50 -5.41 23.03
CA TRP A 145 7.57 -5.76 23.95
C TRP A 145 7.48 -5.00 25.28
N PHE A 146 7.16 -3.71 25.28
CA PHE A 146 6.92 -2.95 26.53
C PHE A 146 5.79 -3.55 27.36
N ARG A 147 4.75 -4.07 26.71
CA ARG A 147 3.61 -4.67 27.41
C ARG A 147 3.88 -6.06 27.95
N THR A 148 4.72 -6.87 27.32
CA THR A 148 4.78 -8.31 27.63
C THR A 148 6.19 -8.85 27.87
N GLY A 149 7.22 -8.02 27.72
CA GLY A 149 8.63 -8.41 27.81
C GLY A 149 9.13 -9.29 26.65
N LYS A 150 8.28 -9.64 25.68
CA LYS A 150 8.62 -10.52 24.55
C LYS A 150 7.83 -10.16 23.29
N LEU A 151 8.31 -10.58 22.13
CA LEU A 151 7.51 -10.56 20.90
C LEU A 151 6.79 -11.89 20.73
N PHE A 152 5.65 -11.86 20.04
CA PHE A 152 4.88 -13.04 19.68
C PHE A 152 4.99 -13.26 18.16
N PRO A 153 5.88 -14.17 17.70
CA PRO A 153 5.98 -14.49 16.29
C PRO A 153 4.65 -15.08 15.79
N GLY A 154 4.08 -14.46 14.76
CA GLY A 154 2.79 -14.85 14.22
C GLY A 154 2.48 -14.15 12.89
N PRO A 155 1.38 -14.51 12.22
CA PRO A 155 1.07 -14.01 10.88
C PRO A 155 1.09 -12.49 10.77
N HIS A 156 0.52 -11.78 11.76
CA HIS A 156 0.47 -10.31 11.77
C HIS A 156 1.87 -9.69 11.81
N LEU A 157 2.72 -10.13 12.74
CA LEU A 157 4.10 -9.63 12.89
C LEU A 157 4.92 -9.88 11.61
N PHE A 158 4.87 -11.10 11.08
CA PHE A 158 5.64 -11.45 9.88
C PHE A 158 5.14 -10.73 8.63
N ALA A 159 3.83 -10.59 8.48
CA ALA A 159 3.26 -9.81 7.40
C ALA A 159 3.66 -8.33 7.52
N GLY A 160 3.69 -7.76 8.72
CA GLY A 160 4.10 -6.36 8.96
C GLY A 160 5.57 -6.13 8.60
N ALA A 161 6.44 -7.06 8.98
CA ALA A 161 7.84 -7.06 8.57
C ALA A 161 7.97 -7.17 7.04
N GLY A 162 7.20 -8.05 6.41
CA GLY A 162 7.15 -8.20 4.95
C GLY A 162 6.72 -6.92 4.23
N ILE A 163 5.65 -6.26 4.70
CA ILE A 163 5.19 -4.97 4.17
C ILE A 163 6.29 -3.91 4.25
N THR A 164 7.01 -3.87 5.37
CA THR A 164 8.12 -2.92 5.58
C THR A 164 9.23 -3.13 4.54
N VAL A 165 9.59 -4.39 4.27
CA VAL A 165 10.58 -4.73 3.23
C VAL A 165 10.07 -4.38 1.84
N LEU A 166 8.80 -4.67 1.54
CA LEU A 166 8.21 -4.37 0.25
C LEU A 166 8.14 -2.86 -0.02
N TRP A 167 7.85 -2.04 0.98
CA TRP A 167 7.94 -0.58 0.86
C TRP A 167 9.36 -0.11 0.54
N ALA A 168 10.36 -0.60 1.27
CA ALA A 168 11.75 -0.26 1.01
C ALA A 168 12.20 -0.69 -0.40
N ALA A 169 11.85 -1.91 -0.80
CA ALA A 169 12.14 -2.43 -2.13
C ALA A 169 11.46 -1.57 -3.22
N ALA A 170 10.18 -1.25 -3.06
CA ALA A 170 9.44 -0.41 -4.01
C ALA A 170 10.03 1.01 -4.12
N ALA A 171 10.41 1.61 -2.99
CA ALA A 171 11.04 2.94 -2.95
C ALA A 171 12.42 2.95 -3.63
N SER A 172 13.20 1.88 -3.49
CA SER A 172 14.53 1.78 -4.12
C SER A 172 14.49 1.76 -5.65
N LEU A 173 13.34 1.45 -6.27
CA LEU A 173 13.15 1.48 -7.73
C LEU A 173 12.96 2.89 -8.29
N VAL A 174 12.68 3.89 -7.45
CA VAL A 174 12.34 5.25 -7.89
C VAL A 174 13.40 5.89 -8.79
N PRO A 175 14.73 5.81 -8.51
CA PRO A 175 15.74 6.38 -9.39
C PRO A 175 15.71 5.80 -10.82
N ALA A 176 15.46 4.49 -10.97
CA ALA A 176 15.33 3.87 -12.28
C ALA A 176 14.02 4.26 -12.99
N MET A 177 12.92 4.35 -12.24
CA MET A 177 11.62 4.81 -12.79
C MET A 177 11.68 6.25 -13.28
N GLN A 178 12.37 7.14 -12.58
CA GLN A 178 12.56 8.54 -12.99
C GLN A 178 13.35 8.64 -14.31
N LYS A 179 14.24 7.68 -14.57
CA LYS A 179 15.00 7.56 -15.84
C LYS A 179 14.24 6.87 -16.98
N GLY A 180 12.96 6.57 -16.82
CA GLY A 180 12.17 5.98 -17.92
C GLY A 180 12.03 4.45 -17.88
N ASN A 181 12.61 3.74 -16.92
CA ASN A 181 12.61 2.27 -16.92
C ASN A 181 11.21 1.69 -16.63
N GLU A 182 10.58 1.06 -17.63
CA GLU A 182 9.25 0.45 -17.49
C GLU A 182 9.25 -0.84 -16.66
N THR A 183 10.32 -1.63 -16.68
CA THR A 183 10.46 -2.81 -15.80
C THR A 183 10.43 -2.39 -14.33
N ALA A 184 11.16 -1.34 -13.96
CA ALA A 184 11.16 -0.80 -12.62
C ALA A 184 9.77 -0.28 -12.21
N ARG A 185 9.04 0.36 -13.15
CA ARG A 185 7.66 0.82 -12.91
C ARG A 185 6.70 -0.33 -12.66
N ASN A 186 6.75 -1.37 -13.48
CA ASN A 186 5.89 -2.54 -13.33
C ASN A 186 6.21 -3.32 -12.06
N LEU A 187 7.51 -3.46 -11.71
CA LEU A 187 7.92 -4.09 -10.46
C LEU A 187 7.47 -3.27 -9.24
N HIS A 188 7.61 -1.94 -9.27
CA HIS A 188 7.11 -1.07 -8.20
C HIS A 188 5.60 -1.23 -8.01
N ILE A 189 4.83 -1.31 -9.09
CA ILE A 189 3.38 -1.56 -9.03
C ILE A 189 3.11 -2.94 -8.43
N ALA A 190 3.79 -4.00 -8.89
CA ALA A 190 3.59 -5.35 -8.40
C ALA A 190 3.87 -5.48 -6.88
N LEU A 191 4.98 -4.91 -6.42
CA LEU A 191 5.35 -4.89 -5.00
C LEU A 191 4.30 -4.16 -4.16
N ASN A 192 3.78 -3.04 -4.65
CA ASN A 192 2.75 -2.28 -3.91
C ASN A 192 1.35 -2.92 -3.99
N SER A 193 1.01 -3.61 -5.07
CA SER A 193 -0.20 -4.44 -5.12
C SER A 193 -0.13 -5.56 -4.09
N LEU A 194 1.03 -6.22 -3.96
CA LEU A 194 1.24 -7.23 -2.92
C LEU A 194 1.15 -6.61 -1.52
N ASN A 195 1.70 -5.41 -1.30
CA ASN A 195 1.53 -4.67 -0.04
C ASN A 195 0.06 -4.48 0.32
N VAL A 196 -0.77 -4.01 -0.61
CA VAL A 196 -2.21 -3.81 -0.36
C VAL A 196 -2.89 -5.12 0.00
N ILE A 197 -2.57 -6.22 -0.69
CA ILE A 197 -3.11 -7.55 -0.38
C ILE A 197 -2.71 -7.98 1.04
N LEU A 198 -1.45 -7.78 1.43
CA LEU A 198 -0.96 -8.12 2.78
C LEU A 198 -1.62 -7.26 3.85
N PHE A 199 -1.85 -5.96 3.59
CA PHE A 199 -2.63 -5.10 4.48
C PHE A 199 -4.03 -5.64 4.72
N ILE A 200 -4.74 -5.99 3.64
CA ILE A 200 -6.10 -6.55 3.72
C ILE A 200 -6.07 -7.87 4.51
N TRP A 201 -5.10 -8.74 4.22
CA TRP A 201 -4.96 -10.02 4.90
C TRP A 201 -4.64 -9.89 6.39
N GLN A 202 -3.96 -8.82 6.81
CA GLN A 202 -3.67 -8.58 8.21
C GLN A 202 -4.89 -8.16 9.04
N ILE A 203 -5.95 -7.62 8.43
CA ILE A 203 -7.09 -7.04 9.16
C ILE A 203 -7.66 -8.00 10.21
N PRO A 204 -8.00 -9.28 9.91
CA PRO A 204 -8.54 -10.20 10.91
C PRO A 204 -7.56 -10.44 12.07
N THR A 205 -6.28 -10.70 11.74
CA THR A 205 -5.25 -10.95 12.75
C THR A 205 -4.96 -9.74 13.64
N GLY A 206 -5.09 -8.53 13.10
CA GLY A 206 -4.93 -7.29 13.85
C GLY A 206 -6.10 -7.03 14.80
N ILE A 207 -7.32 -7.38 14.39
CA ILE A 207 -8.52 -7.30 15.24
C ILE A 207 -8.40 -8.27 16.43
N ASP A 208 -7.94 -9.50 16.20
CA ASP A 208 -7.71 -10.47 17.27
C ASP A 208 -6.68 -9.95 18.30
N ILE A 209 -5.59 -9.33 17.83
CA ILE A 209 -4.57 -8.72 18.70
C ILE A 209 -5.16 -7.53 19.46
N LEU A 210 -5.96 -6.69 18.81
CA LEU A 210 -6.62 -5.56 19.43
C LEU A 210 -7.53 -6.01 20.59
N PHE A 211 -8.35 -7.04 20.38
CA PHE A 211 -9.22 -7.55 21.44
C PHE A 211 -8.44 -8.09 22.64
N ARG A 212 -7.36 -8.84 22.39
CA ARG A 212 -6.45 -9.27 23.48
C ARG A 212 -5.81 -8.07 24.18
N ALA A 213 -5.35 -7.07 23.43
CA ALA A 213 -4.76 -5.88 24.02
C ALA A 213 -5.77 -5.15 24.92
N VAL A 214 -7.04 -5.05 24.51
CA VAL A 214 -8.10 -4.45 25.35
C VAL A 214 -8.38 -5.30 26.60
N GLU A 215 -8.44 -6.62 26.47
CA GLU A 215 -8.65 -7.55 27.58
C GLU A 215 -7.56 -7.42 28.65
N PHE A 216 -6.31 -7.26 28.23
CA PHE A 216 -5.14 -7.37 29.11
C PHE A 216 -4.47 -6.05 29.50
N THR A 217 -4.98 -4.91 29.02
CA THR A 217 -4.46 -3.58 29.39
C THR A 217 -5.50 -2.77 30.13
N ASN A 218 -5.04 -1.90 31.04
CA ASN A 218 -5.88 -0.91 31.71
C ASN A 218 -5.59 0.49 31.17
N TRP A 219 -6.55 1.40 31.35
CA TRP A 219 -6.37 2.83 31.14
C TRP A 219 -5.31 3.38 32.13
N PRO A 220 -4.61 4.48 31.80
CA PRO A 220 -4.87 5.45 30.74
C PRO A 220 -4.47 5.02 29.33
#